data_AF-N6TZM3-F1
#
_entry.id   AF-N6TZM3-F1
#
_cell.length_a   1.000
_cell.length_b   1.000
_cell.length_c   1.000
_cell.angle_alpha   90.00
_cell.angle_beta   90.00
_cell.angle_gamma   90.00
#
_symmetry.space_group_name_H-M   'P 1'
#
loop_
_entity.id
_entity.type
_entity.pdbx_description
1 polymer ?
#
loop_
_entity_poly.entity_id
_entity_poly.type
_entity_poly.pdbx_seq_one_letter_code
_entity_poly.pdbx_strand_id
1 'polypeptide(L)'
;MGGDEVNVACWNITSNLTAWMVDEMGWGLSKSDFQEKVWPYFQNESAQRLYKQAGAQIPIILWSSDLTALDNVTSILPPEDYIIQIWDSADSSSIQTLLSQNYSVILSNYDGLYLDCGFAGWVTNGTNWCSPYKGTSVAQVLGGETVLWTEEAESDTVDSRLWPRAAAFAETLWSAPETTWEAAEERMLFHRERLVALGIGADALQPEWCRRNQQNCPT
;
A
#
# COMPACT_ATOMS: atom_id res chain seq x y z
N MET A 1 -3.07 6.38 -9.57
CA MET A 1 -3.41 7.81 -9.55
C MET A 1 -3.42 8.39 -8.13
N GLY A 2 -2.91 7.68 -7.10
CA GLY A 2 -2.93 8.19 -5.73
C GLY A 2 -4.34 8.10 -5.16
N GLY A 3 -4.93 9.25 -4.81
CA GLY A 3 -6.30 9.31 -4.28
C GLY A 3 -6.37 9.03 -2.78
N ASP A 4 -5.28 9.30 -2.08
CA ASP A 4 -5.07 9.19 -0.65
C ASP A 4 -5.30 10.54 0.06
N GLU A 5 -5.75 10.47 1.32
CA GLU A 5 -5.74 11.56 2.31
C GLU A 5 -6.27 12.94 1.87
N VAL A 6 -7.34 12.97 1.08
CA VAL A 6 -7.95 14.25 0.66
C VAL A 6 -8.52 15.02 1.86
N ASN A 7 -7.95 16.19 2.11
CA ASN A 7 -8.42 17.10 3.13
C ASN A 7 -9.51 18.05 2.60
N VAL A 8 -10.77 17.71 2.83
CA VAL A 8 -11.94 18.53 2.45
C VAL A 8 -11.96 19.92 3.08
N ALA A 9 -11.32 20.12 4.24
CA ALA A 9 -11.24 21.44 4.86
C ALA A 9 -10.36 22.38 4.03
N CYS A 10 -9.33 21.85 3.35
CA CYS A 10 -8.48 22.60 2.42
C CYS A 10 -9.29 23.07 1.20
N TRP A 11 -10.20 22.24 0.70
CA TRP A 11 -11.11 22.63 -0.38
C TRP A 11 -12.12 23.68 0.04
N ASN A 12 -12.69 23.56 1.25
CA ASN A 12 -13.71 24.48 1.73
C ASN A 12 -13.19 25.92 1.94
N ILE A 13 -11.89 26.10 2.20
CA ILE A 13 -11.29 27.46 2.31
C ILE A 13 -10.95 28.09 0.95
N THR A 14 -11.11 27.36 -0.16
CA THR A 14 -10.74 27.82 -1.50
C THR A 14 -11.93 28.52 -2.18
N SER A 15 -11.91 29.85 -2.23
CA SER A 15 -13.04 30.67 -2.71
C SER A 15 -13.48 30.37 -4.15
N ASN A 16 -12.53 30.11 -5.06
CA ASN A 16 -12.87 29.79 -6.45
C ASN A 16 -13.60 28.44 -6.56
N LEU A 17 -13.23 27.47 -5.73
CA LEU A 17 -13.86 26.16 -5.72
C LEU A 17 -15.27 26.26 -5.14
N THR A 18 -15.43 26.92 -3.99
CA THR A 18 -16.75 27.08 -3.36
C THR A 18 -17.71 27.90 -4.20
N ALA A 19 -17.23 28.96 -4.88
CA ALA A 19 -18.01 29.70 -5.86
C ALA A 19 -18.43 28.81 -7.04
N TRP A 20 -17.50 28.07 -7.65
CA TRP A 20 -17.83 27.14 -8.74
C TRP A 20 -18.85 26.07 -8.33
N MET A 21 -18.71 25.51 -7.11
CA MET A 21 -19.67 24.54 -6.59
C MET A 21 -21.08 25.11 -6.48
N VAL A 22 -21.23 26.33 -5.94
CA VAL A 22 -22.54 26.95 -5.73
C VAL A 22 -23.13 27.50 -7.04
N ASP A 23 -22.34 28.28 -7.77
CA ASP A 23 -22.81 29.10 -8.88
C ASP A 23 -22.98 28.29 -10.17
N GLU A 24 -22.06 27.37 -10.46
CA GLU A 24 -22.05 26.61 -11.72
C GLU A 24 -22.67 25.22 -11.55
N MET A 25 -22.37 24.54 -10.44
CA MET A 25 -22.81 23.15 -10.22
C MET A 25 -24.10 23.05 -9.39
N GLY A 26 -24.49 24.11 -8.68
CA GLY A 26 -25.64 24.10 -7.76
C GLY A 26 -25.47 23.15 -6.57
N TRP A 27 -24.23 22.87 -6.17
CA TRP A 27 -23.88 22.00 -5.05
C TRP A 27 -23.81 22.76 -3.72
N GLY A 28 -24.01 22.04 -2.62
CA GLY A 28 -23.80 22.59 -1.27
C GLY A 28 -22.32 22.61 -0.90
N LEU A 29 -22.00 23.19 0.26
CA LEU A 29 -20.64 23.28 0.80
C LEU A 29 -20.46 22.40 2.05
N SER A 30 -21.28 21.37 2.20
CA SER A 30 -21.12 20.42 3.30
C SER A 30 -19.95 19.47 3.04
N LYS A 31 -19.39 18.86 4.09
CA LYS A 31 -18.32 17.87 3.94
C LYS A 31 -18.70 16.74 2.96
N SER A 32 -19.94 16.24 3.01
CA SER A 32 -20.41 15.21 2.10
C SER A 32 -20.52 15.72 0.66
N ASP A 33 -20.87 16.99 0.41
CA ASP A 33 -20.84 17.54 -0.96
C ASP A 33 -19.43 17.48 -1.57
N PHE A 34 -18.40 17.78 -0.78
CA PHE A 34 -17.01 17.65 -1.24
C PHE A 34 -16.62 16.19 -1.52
N GLN A 35 -16.97 15.27 -0.61
CA GLN A 35 -16.60 13.86 -0.73
C GLN A 35 -17.38 13.12 -1.82
N GLU A 36 -18.68 13.36 -1.95
CA GLU A 36 -19.58 12.61 -2.83
C GLU A 36 -19.78 13.28 -4.20
N LYS A 37 -19.35 14.53 -4.39
CA LYS A 37 -19.52 15.26 -5.65
C LYS A 37 -18.21 15.78 -6.21
N VAL A 38 -17.49 16.60 -5.45
CA VAL A 38 -16.25 17.25 -5.95
C VAL A 38 -15.17 16.23 -6.21
N TRP A 39 -14.92 15.30 -5.28
CA TRP A 39 -13.89 14.29 -5.46
C TRP A 39 -14.22 13.31 -6.60
N PRO A 40 -15.42 12.74 -6.71
CA PRO A 40 -15.85 11.96 -7.88
C PRO A 40 -15.70 12.71 -9.20
N TYR A 41 -16.10 13.98 -9.23
CA TYR A 41 -15.96 14.83 -10.42
C TYR A 41 -14.49 14.98 -10.81
N PHE A 42 -13.62 15.32 -9.87
CA PHE A 42 -12.18 15.43 -10.08
C PHE A 42 -11.58 14.11 -10.57
N GLN A 43 -11.96 12.99 -9.95
CA GLN A 43 -11.45 11.66 -10.30
C GLN A 43 -11.86 11.27 -11.71
N ASN A 44 -13.14 11.45 -12.08
CA ASN A 44 -13.61 11.16 -13.44
C ASN A 44 -12.91 12.03 -14.48
N GLU A 45 -12.84 13.34 -14.25
CA GLU A 45 -12.13 14.27 -15.14
C GLU A 45 -10.64 13.91 -15.31
N SER A 46 -10.00 13.47 -14.24
CA SER A 46 -8.59 13.04 -14.27
C SER A 46 -8.41 11.71 -15.02
N ALA A 47 -9.30 10.75 -14.81
CA ALA A 47 -9.29 9.47 -15.54
C ALA A 47 -9.48 9.67 -17.04
N GLN A 48 -10.40 10.54 -17.47
CA GLN A 48 -10.59 10.86 -18.89
C GLN A 48 -9.33 11.46 -19.53
N ARG A 49 -8.60 12.33 -18.80
CA ARG A 49 -7.32 12.88 -19.26
C ARG A 49 -6.25 11.80 -19.39
N LEU A 50 -6.18 10.87 -18.43
CA LEU A 50 -5.28 9.72 -18.48
C LEU A 50 -5.58 8.85 -19.71
N TYR A 51 -6.84 8.46 -19.92
CA TYR A 51 -7.23 7.61 -21.06
C TYR A 51 -6.94 8.28 -22.40
N LYS A 52 -7.19 9.59 -22.50
CA LYS A 52 -6.85 10.36 -23.71
C LYS A 52 -5.35 10.33 -23.99
N GLN A 53 -4.51 10.46 -22.96
CA GLN A 53 -3.05 10.43 -23.11
C GLN A 53 -2.52 9.02 -23.40
N ALA A 54 -3.10 7.99 -22.77
CA ALA A 54 -2.73 6.60 -22.99
C ALA A 54 -3.22 6.07 -24.35
N GLY A 55 -4.25 6.69 -24.94
CA GLY A 55 -4.89 6.21 -26.17
C GLY A 55 -5.74 4.95 -25.99
N ALA A 56 -5.95 4.52 -24.74
CA ALA A 56 -6.72 3.36 -24.36
C ALA A 56 -7.25 3.52 -22.92
N GLN A 57 -8.32 2.79 -22.59
CA GLN A 57 -8.68 2.56 -21.19
C GLN A 57 -7.69 1.57 -20.60
N ILE A 58 -7.03 1.98 -19.52
CA ILE A 58 -6.05 1.19 -18.79
C ILE A 58 -6.49 1.14 -17.32
N PRO A 59 -6.24 0.03 -16.60
CA PRO A 59 -6.61 -0.05 -15.19
C PRO A 59 -5.97 1.07 -14.36
N ILE A 60 -6.76 1.73 -13.53
CA ILE A 60 -6.32 2.81 -12.64
C ILE A 60 -6.19 2.26 -11.23
N ILE A 61 -5.01 2.41 -10.64
CA ILE A 61 -4.80 2.09 -9.22
C ILE A 61 -5.11 3.33 -8.36
N LEU A 62 -5.94 3.18 -7.33
CA LEU A 62 -6.17 4.20 -6.28
C LEU A 62 -5.87 3.61 -4.90
N TRP A 63 -5.39 4.44 -3.97
CA TRP A 63 -5.26 4.06 -2.56
C TRP A 63 -6.63 3.90 -1.88
N SER A 64 -6.71 3.05 -0.86
CA SER A 64 -7.85 3.06 0.05
C SER A 64 -7.98 4.43 0.72
N SER A 65 -9.18 5.01 0.64
CA SER A 65 -9.50 6.34 1.16
C SER A 65 -11.01 6.51 1.36
N ASP A 66 -11.41 7.68 1.89
CA ASP A 66 -12.81 8.07 2.03
C ASP A 66 -13.61 7.93 0.72
N LEU A 67 -12.97 8.16 -0.44
CA LEU A 67 -13.63 7.99 -1.75
C LEU A 67 -13.95 6.51 -2.03
N THR A 68 -13.00 5.62 -1.77
CA THR A 68 -13.18 4.18 -1.99
C THR A 68 -14.09 3.52 -0.97
N ALA A 69 -14.39 4.22 0.13
CA ALA A 69 -15.26 3.77 1.21
C ALA A 69 -16.72 4.22 1.06
N LEU A 70 -17.06 4.97 0.00
CA LEU A 70 -18.43 5.43 -0.24
C LEU A 70 -19.40 4.29 -0.54
N ASP A 71 -20.65 4.41 -0.09
CA ASP A 71 -21.69 3.39 -0.33
C ASP A 71 -21.97 3.16 -1.82
N ASN A 72 -21.85 4.21 -2.64
CA ASN A 72 -22.06 4.18 -4.09
C ASN A 72 -20.75 4.09 -4.88
N VAL A 73 -19.64 3.65 -4.25
CA VAL A 73 -18.32 3.62 -4.86
C VAL A 73 -18.29 2.92 -6.22
N THR A 74 -19.03 1.83 -6.43
CA THR A 74 -19.06 1.08 -7.70
C THR A 74 -19.65 1.87 -8.87
N SER A 75 -20.48 2.88 -8.61
CA SER A 75 -21.00 3.77 -9.64
C SER A 75 -20.03 4.91 -9.98
N ILE A 76 -19.18 5.28 -9.02
CA ILE A 76 -18.18 6.34 -9.17
C ILE A 76 -16.88 5.78 -9.77
N LEU A 77 -16.47 4.60 -9.29
CA LEU A 77 -15.27 3.87 -9.66
C LEU A 77 -15.71 2.47 -10.11
N PRO A 78 -16.00 2.24 -11.40
CA PRO A 78 -16.36 0.91 -11.88
C PRO A 78 -15.24 -0.11 -11.58
N PRO A 79 -15.53 -1.27 -10.93
CA PRO A 79 -14.50 -2.24 -10.55
C PRO A 79 -13.68 -2.81 -11.72
N GLU A 80 -14.21 -2.76 -12.95
CA GLU A 80 -13.51 -3.12 -14.17
C GLU A 80 -12.41 -2.13 -14.59
N ASP A 81 -12.54 -0.86 -14.17
CA ASP A 81 -11.62 0.23 -14.51
C ASP A 81 -10.61 0.49 -13.39
N TYR A 82 -10.94 0.11 -12.15
CA TYR A 82 -10.20 0.49 -10.95
C TYR A 82 -9.68 -0.70 -10.13
N ILE A 83 -8.41 -0.60 -9.72
CA ILE A 83 -7.75 -1.49 -8.77
C ILE A 83 -7.52 -0.69 -7.49
N ILE A 84 -7.79 -1.28 -6.32
CA ILE A 84 -7.61 -0.59 -5.04
C ILE A 84 -6.35 -1.10 -4.33
N GLN A 85 -5.39 -0.22 -4.09
CA GLN A 85 -4.22 -0.50 -3.26
C GLN A 85 -4.54 -0.17 -1.80
N ILE A 86 -4.57 -1.20 -0.96
CA ILE A 86 -5.06 -1.10 0.42
C ILE A 86 -3.88 -0.93 1.35
N TRP A 87 -3.88 0.18 2.10
CA TRP A 87 -2.87 0.44 3.12
C TRP A 87 -3.40 0.34 4.55
N ASP A 88 -4.71 0.16 4.74
CA ASP A 88 -5.35 -0.09 6.05
C ASP A 88 -4.73 -1.30 6.77
N SER A 89 -5.07 -1.50 8.05
CA SER A 89 -4.63 -2.68 8.77
C SER A 89 -5.14 -3.98 8.12
N ALA A 90 -4.40 -5.07 8.28
CA ALA A 90 -4.76 -6.39 7.75
C ALA A 90 -6.12 -6.91 8.28
N ASP A 91 -6.52 -6.46 9.48
CA ASP A 91 -7.79 -6.82 10.13
C ASP A 91 -8.96 -5.90 9.71
N SER A 92 -8.71 -4.90 8.86
CA SER A 92 -9.74 -3.98 8.38
C SER A 92 -10.82 -4.69 7.56
N SER A 93 -12.08 -4.35 7.81
CA SER A 93 -13.20 -4.83 7.00
C SER A 93 -13.18 -4.26 5.58
N SER A 94 -12.40 -3.20 5.30
CA SER A 94 -12.28 -2.57 3.98
C SER A 94 -11.94 -3.57 2.88
N ILE A 95 -11.02 -4.51 3.15
CA ILE A 95 -10.60 -5.54 2.18
C ILE A 95 -11.81 -6.39 1.77
N GLN A 96 -12.56 -6.92 2.74
CA GLN A 96 -13.70 -7.79 2.46
C GLN A 96 -14.85 -7.04 1.77
N THR A 97 -15.08 -5.78 2.15
CA THR A 97 -16.08 -4.91 1.51
C THR A 97 -15.74 -4.71 0.03
N LEU A 98 -14.51 -4.32 -0.30
CA LEU A 98 -14.08 -4.09 -1.68
C LEU A 98 -14.10 -5.38 -2.52
N LEU A 99 -13.65 -6.51 -1.95
CA LEU A 99 -13.74 -7.81 -2.62
C LEU A 99 -15.20 -8.20 -2.89
N SER A 100 -16.10 -7.98 -1.93
CA SER A 100 -17.54 -8.25 -2.11
C SER A 100 -18.20 -7.39 -3.19
N GLN A 101 -17.61 -6.22 -3.47
CA GLN A 101 -18.01 -5.29 -4.53
C GLN A 101 -17.29 -5.53 -5.86
N ASN A 102 -16.56 -6.66 -5.98
CA ASN A 102 -15.86 -7.11 -7.17
C ASN A 102 -14.60 -6.30 -7.57
N TYR A 103 -14.02 -5.53 -6.65
CA TYR A 103 -12.75 -4.87 -6.91
C TYR A 103 -11.59 -5.85 -6.90
N SER A 104 -10.65 -5.62 -7.82
CA SER A 104 -9.31 -6.17 -7.69
C SER A 104 -8.49 -5.34 -6.71
N VAL A 105 -7.71 -5.99 -5.83
CA VAL A 105 -6.97 -5.31 -4.76
C VAL A 105 -5.49 -5.65 -4.77
N ILE A 106 -4.66 -4.67 -4.38
CA ILE A 106 -3.23 -4.81 -4.08
C ILE A 106 -3.06 -4.58 -2.59
N LEU A 107 -2.43 -5.52 -1.88
CA LEU A 107 -2.23 -5.41 -0.44
C LEU A 107 -0.93 -4.68 -0.11
N SER A 108 -1.03 -3.60 0.66
CA SER A 108 0.08 -2.78 1.16
C SER A 108 -0.17 -2.38 2.61
N ASN A 109 -0.74 -3.28 3.42
CA ASN A 109 -1.13 -3.01 4.79
C ASN A 109 0.05 -2.44 5.62
N TYR A 110 -0.16 -1.30 6.29
CA TYR A 110 0.91 -0.57 6.99
C TYR A 110 1.58 -1.38 8.11
N ASP A 111 0.88 -2.38 8.61
CA ASP A 111 1.25 -3.16 9.77
C ASP A 111 2.12 -4.39 9.47
N GLY A 112 2.32 -4.71 8.19
CA GLY A 112 3.19 -5.80 7.76
C GLY A 112 4.01 -5.52 6.51
N LEU A 113 3.62 -4.54 5.69
CA LEU A 113 4.17 -4.31 4.34
C LEU A 113 4.82 -2.93 4.16
N TYR A 114 4.82 -2.09 5.19
CA TYR A 114 5.53 -0.81 5.17
C TYR A 114 6.97 -1.02 5.65
N LEU A 115 7.92 -0.79 4.75
CA LEU A 115 9.35 -0.98 5.00
C LEU A 115 9.97 0.20 5.76
N ASP A 116 9.25 1.30 5.94
CA ASP A 116 9.60 2.38 6.86
C ASP A 116 9.31 2.01 8.33
N CYS A 117 8.47 1.00 8.58
CA CYS A 117 8.18 0.49 9.92
C CYS A 117 9.35 -0.32 10.52
N GLY A 118 9.55 -0.23 11.86
CA GLY A 118 10.62 -0.93 12.61
C GLY A 118 11.76 -0.04 13.12
N PHE A 119 11.71 1.28 12.86
CA PHE A 119 12.55 2.29 13.48
C PHE A 119 11.79 2.98 14.63
N ALA A 120 12.50 3.67 15.53
CA ALA A 120 11.90 4.25 16.73
C ALA A 120 10.79 5.27 16.39
N GLY A 121 9.53 4.91 16.66
CA GLY A 121 8.41 5.85 16.71
C GLY A 121 8.36 6.59 18.05
N TRP A 122 7.94 7.86 18.05
CA TRP A 122 7.88 8.71 19.25
C TRP A 122 6.79 8.31 20.26
N VAL A 123 5.97 7.28 19.99
CA VAL A 123 4.93 6.77 20.90
C VAL A 123 4.69 5.27 20.69
N THR A 124 5.16 4.44 21.62
CA THR A 124 4.81 3.02 21.90
C THR A 124 5.48 1.85 21.14
N ASN A 125 5.39 0.66 21.74
CA ASN A 125 6.32 -0.49 21.68
C ASN A 125 5.54 -1.81 21.48
N GLY A 126 6.00 -2.75 20.63
CA GLY A 126 5.36 -4.07 20.41
C GLY A 126 6.01 -4.96 19.35
N THR A 127 5.67 -6.26 19.34
CA THR A 127 6.15 -7.32 18.42
C THR A 127 5.51 -7.23 17.01
N ASN A 128 6.25 -7.58 15.96
CA ASN A 128 5.72 -7.63 14.58
C ASN A 128 4.79 -8.84 14.38
N TRP A 129 3.58 -8.60 13.87
CA TRP A 129 2.43 -9.49 14.03
C TRP A 129 1.86 -10.09 12.72
N CYS A 130 2.47 -9.80 11.57
CA CYS A 130 1.93 -10.14 10.25
C CYS A 130 2.39 -11.51 9.69
N SER A 131 2.63 -12.51 10.54
CA SER A 131 2.85 -13.91 10.11
C SER A 131 1.77 -14.85 10.65
N PRO A 132 1.20 -15.75 9.84
CA PRO A 132 1.42 -15.90 8.39
C PRO A 132 0.41 -15.08 7.56
N TYR A 133 0.93 -14.45 6.50
CA TYR A 133 0.13 -14.09 5.33
C TYR A 133 -0.37 -15.40 4.71
N LYS A 134 -1.68 -15.67 4.82
CA LYS A 134 -2.30 -16.72 4.04
C LYS A 134 -2.43 -16.18 2.62
N GLY A 135 -1.72 -16.77 1.66
CA GLY A 135 -1.96 -16.54 0.25
C GLY A 135 -3.46 -16.76 0.00
N THR A 136 -4.22 -15.68 -0.06
CA THR A 136 -5.66 -15.75 -0.22
C THR A 136 -5.87 -16.17 -1.67
N SER A 137 -6.39 -17.37 -1.88
CA SER A 137 -6.81 -17.90 -3.18
C SER A 137 -8.03 -17.17 -3.76
N VAL A 138 -8.23 -15.91 -3.38
CA VAL A 138 -9.30 -15.04 -3.84
C VAL A 138 -8.82 -14.44 -5.15
N ALA A 139 -9.45 -14.81 -6.26
CA ALA A 139 -9.04 -14.43 -7.62
C ALA A 139 -8.89 -12.91 -7.85
N GLN A 140 -9.47 -12.09 -6.97
CA GLN A 140 -9.46 -10.63 -7.02
C GLN A 140 -8.27 -10.00 -6.25
N VAL A 141 -7.54 -10.76 -5.44
CA VAL A 141 -6.29 -10.27 -4.83
C VAL A 141 -5.18 -10.45 -5.86
N LEU A 142 -4.67 -9.34 -6.39
CA LEU A 142 -3.63 -9.36 -7.43
C LEU A 142 -2.24 -9.71 -6.88
N GLY A 143 -2.05 -9.49 -5.58
CA GLY A 143 -0.79 -9.66 -4.87
C GLY A 143 -0.64 -8.57 -3.81
N GLY A 144 0.59 -8.10 -3.62
CA GLY A 144 0.83 -6.95 -2.76
C GLY A 144 2.09 -6.19 -3.15
N GLU A 145 2.30 -5.09 -2.45
CA GLU A 145 3.44 -4.20 -2.67
C GLU A 145 3.98 -3.74 -1.32
N THR A 146 5.29 -3.91 -1.13
CA THR A 146 6.01 -3.28 -0.02
C THR A 146 6.22 -1.81 -0.30
N VAL A 147 5.85 -0.95 0.65
CA VAL A 147 5.90 0.51 0.47
C VAL A 147 7.09 1.07 1.24
N LEU A 148 7.82 1.98 0.62
CA LEU A 148 8.86 2.78 1.27
C LEU A 148 8.49 4.25 1.07
N TRP A 149 7.82 4.84 2.05
CA TRP A 149 7.68 6.29 2.11
C TRP A 149 9.04 6.94 2.39
N THR A 150 9.22 8.17 1.91
CA THR A 150 10.56 8.79 1.74
C THR A 150 10.77 10.04 2.59
N GLU A 151 9.98 10.22 3.65
CA GLU A 151 10.19 11.29 4.64
C GLU A 151 11.58 11.19 5.28
N GLU A 152 12.05 9.95 5.54
CA GLU A 152 13.35 9.63 6.14
C GLU A 152 14.16 8.63 5.32
N ALA A 153 13.93 8.58 4.00
CA ALA A 153 14.69 7.76 3.07
C ALA A 153 15.22 8.60 1.91
N GLU A 154 16.47 8.35 1.54
CA GLU A 154 17.19 9.05 0.49
C GLU A 154 18.07 8.07 -0.29
N SER A 155 18.80 8.55 -1.30
CA SER A 155 19.63 7.71 -2.17
C SER A 155 20.65 6.85 -1.41
N ASP A 156 21.18 7.35 -0.29
CA ASP A 156 22.18 6.63 0.51
C ASP A 156 21.56 5.57 1.44
N THR A 157 20.25 5.66 1.71
CA THR A 157 19.55 4.76 2.64
C THR A 157 18.56 3.81 1.96
N VAL A 158 18.22 4.04 0.69
CA VAL A 158 17.21 3.23 -0.03
C VAL A 158 17.55 1.74 -0.02
N ASP A 159 18.82 1.36 -0.21
CA ASP A 159 19.23 -0.03 -0.26
C ASP A 159 19.01 -0.75 1.08
N SER A 160 19.41 -0.13 2.19
CA SER A 160 19.27 -0.73 3.52
C SER A 160 17.81 -0.72 4.00
N ARG A 161 17.00 0.25 3.54
CA ARG A 161 15.57 0.27 3.83
C ARG A 161 14.84 -0.85 3.08
N LEU A 162 15.14 -1.07 1.80
CA LEU A 162 14.48 -2.10 1.00
C LEU A 162 14.97 -3.51 1.35
N TRP A 163 16.29 -3.68 1.44
CA TRP A 163 16.91 -5.00 1.47
C TRP A 163 17.49 -5.35 2.84
N PRO A 164 17.31 -6.60 3.32
CA PRO A 164 16.75 -7.75 2.61
C PRO A 164 15.23 -7.95 2.84
N ARG A 165 14.54 -7.02 3.50
CA ARG A 165 13.12 -7.18 3.88
C ARG A 165 12.19 -7.40 2.68
N ALA A 166 12.41 -6.69 1.58
CA ALA A 166 11.68 -6.90 0.33
C ALA A 166 11.85 -8.32 -0.24
N ALA A 167 12.97 -9.00 0.04
CA ALA A 167 13.17 -10.39 -0.38
C ALA A 167 12.28 -11.38 0.41
N ALA A 168 12.01 -11.08 1.69
CA ALA A 168 11.07 -11.88 2.49
C ALA A 168 9.66 -11.78 1.91
N PHE A 169 9.25 -10.56 1.57
CA PHE A 169 7.96 -10.32 0.92
C PHE A 169 7.85 -11.01 -0.44
N ALA A 170 8.93 -10.99 -1.23
CA ALA A 170 8.97 -11.67 -2.52
C ALA A 170 8.69 -13.17 -2.40
N GLU A 171 9.25 -13.86 -1.40
CA GLU A 171 9.00 -15.28 -1.17
C GLU A 171 7.54 -15.55 -0.74
N THR A 172 7.01 -14.70 0.13
CA THR A 172 5.60 -14.77 0.58
C THR A 172 4.64 -14.69 -0.59
N LEU A 173 4.82 -13.72 -1.49
CA LEU A 173 3.97 -13.59 -2.69
C LEU A 173 4.22 -14.69 -3.72
N TRP A 174 5.46 -15.15 -3.87
CA TRP A 174 5.82 -16.13 -4.89
C TRP A 174 5.35 -17.55 -4.54
N SER A 175 5.54 -17.96 -3.29
CA SER A 175 5.36 -19.36 -2.87
C SER A 175 4.24 -19.60 -1.88
N ALA A 176 3.71 -18.55 -1.24
CA ALA A 176 2.68 -18.65 -0.19
C ALA A 176 2.98 -19.78 0.81
N PRO A 177 4.15 -19.76 1.48
CA PRO A 177 4.62 -20.89 2.26
C PRO A 177 3.69 -21.16 3.45
N GLU A 178 3.45 -22.45 3.75
CA GLU A 178 2.73 -22.87 4.96
C GLU A 178 3.61 -22.79 6.22
N THR A 179 4.93 -22.68 6.03
CA THR A 179 5.92 -22.56 7.10
C THR A 179 6.14 -21.12 7.53
N THR A 180 6.61 -20.92 8.75
CA THR A 180 6.96 -19.62 9.31
C THR A 180 8.38 -19.17 8.92
N TRP A 181 8.76 -17.95 9.32
CA TRP A 181 10.04 -17.33 8.95
C TRP A 181 11.26 -18.11 9.43
N GLU A 182 11.15 -18.86 10.53
CA GLU A 182 12.21 -19.70 11.08
C GLU A 182 12.69 -20.75 10.06
N ALA A 183 11.79 -21.30 9.24
CA ALA A 183 12.15 -22.23 8.17
C ALA A 183 12.85 -21.55 6.98
N ALA A 184 12.72 -20.23 6.85
CA ALA A 184 13.34 -19.42 5.80
C ALA A 184 14.61 -18.69 6.27
N GLU A 185 14.89 -18.66 7.58
CA GLU A 185 15.96 -17.89 8.21
C GLU A 185 17.31 -18.12 7.54
N GLU A 186 17.74 -19.37 7.41
CA GLU A 186 19.02 -19.73 6.79
C GLU A 186 19.12 -19.16 5.36
N ARG A 187 18.09 -19.40 4.54
CA ARG A 187 18.06 -18.95 3.15
C ARG A 187 18.06 -17.43 3.04
N MET A 188 17.38 -16.75 3.96
CA MET A 188 17.37 -15.29 4.06
C MET A 188 18.76 -14.73 4.38
N LEU A 189 19.47 -15.31 5.35
CA LEU A 189 20.84 -14.92 5.70
C LEU A 189 21.81 -15.10 4.52
N PHE A 190 21.70 -16.19 3.78
CA PHE A 190 22.49 -16.40 2.56
C PHE A 190 22.11 -15.43 1.43
N HIS A 191 20.82 -15.16 1.25
CA HIS A 191 20.35 -14.23 0.23
C HIS A 191 20.81 -12.81 0.49
N ARG A 192 20.81 -12.37 1.75
CA ARG A 192 21.37 -11.07 2.15
C ARG A 192 22.84 -10.92 1.72
N GLU A 193 23.68 -11.92 1.96
CA GLU A 193 25.09 -11.87 1.51
C GLU A 193 25.22 -11.85 -0.01
N ARG A 194 24.30 -12.53 -0.73
CA ARG A 194 24.24 -12.43 -2.19
C ARG A 194 23.92 -11.00 -2.65
N LEU A 195 22.99 -10.29 -1.98
CA LEU A 195 22.67 -8.89 -2.30
C LEU A 195 23.90 -7.99 -2.09
N VAL A 196 24.62 -8.16 -0.97
CA VAL A 196 25.87 -7.44 -0.70
C VAL A 196 26.93 -7.73 -1.77
N ALA A 197 27.08 -8.99 -2.19
CA ALA A 197 28.00 -9.37 -3.26
C ALA A 197 27.63 -8.78 -4.63
N LEU A 198 26.37 -8.39 -4.84
CA LEU A 198 25.89 -7.67 -6.03
C LEU A 198 26.08 -6.15 -5.92
N GLY A 199 26.64 -5.65 -4.81
CA GLY A 199 26.86 -4.22 -4.58
C GLY A 199 25.67 -3.49 -3.96
N ILE A 200 24.65 -4.21 -3.47
CA ILE A 200 23.50 -3.63 -2.80
C ILE A 200 23.84 -3.40 -1.32
N GLY A 201 23.57 -2.21 -0.80
CA GLY A 201 23.74 -1.83 0.61
C GLY A 201 22.71 -2.47 1.55
N ALA A 202 22.50 -3.78 1.47
CA ALA A 202 21.50 -4.51 2.24
C ALA A 202 21.80 -4.49 3.76
N ASP A 203 20.77 -4.28 4.57
CA ASP A 203 20.90 -4.19 6.01
C ASP A 203 21.35 -5.52 6.63
N ALA A 204 21.99 -5.45 7.78
CA ALA A 204 22.46 -6.63 8.51
C ALA A 204 21.30 -7.23 9.32
N LEU A 205 21.06 -8.52 9.15
CA LEU A 205 20.02 -9.23 9.90
C LEU A 205 20.53 -9.77 11.24
N GLN A 206 21.74 -10.32 11.25
CA GLN A 206 22.36 -10.99 12.39
C GLN A 206 23.88 -10.87 12.32
N PRO A 207 24.60 -11.11 13.44
CA PRO A 207 26.05 -11.30 13.41
C PRO A 207 26.44 -12.41 12.42
N GLU A 208 27.53 -12.20 11.67
CA GLU A 208 27.99 -13.21 10.69
C GLU A 208 28.28 -14.58 11.33
N TRP A 209 28.60 -14.57 12.64
CA TRP A 209 28.76 -15.80 13.41
C TRP A 209 27.51 -16.69 13.37
N CYS A 210 26.30 -16.12 13.40
CA CYS A 210 25.05 -16.88 13.34
C CYS A 210 24.88 -17.62 12.02
N ARG A 211 25.18 -16.97 10.91
CA ARG A 211 25.18 -17.60 9.58
C ARG A 211 26.14 -18.80 9.52
N ARG A 212 27.27 -18.73 10.21
CA ARG A 212 28.28 -19.80 10.26
C ARG A 212 28.01 -20.87 11.33
N ASN A 213 27.12 -20.59 12.29
CA ASN A 213 26.88 -21.42 13.49
C ASN A 213 25.37 -21.48 13.82
N GLN A 214 24.55 -21.86 12.83
CA GLN A 214 23.09 -21.70 12.82
C GLN A 214 22.34 -22.26 14.04
N GLN A 215 22.86 -23.28 14.72
CA GLN A 215 22.21 -23.87 15.91
C GLN A 215 22.52 -23.16 17.23
N ASN A 216 23.38 -22.14 17.20
CA ASN A 216 23.87 -21.49 18.40
C ASN A 216 23.44 -20.02 18.52
N CYS A 217 22.54 -19.56 17.66
CA CYS A 217 21.96 -18.23 17.78
C CYS A 217 20.57 -18.30 18.40
N PRO A 218 20.27 -17.42 19.37
CA PRO A 218 18.97 -17.39 20.01
C PRO A 218 17.89 -16.96 19.02
N THR A 219 16.75 -17.64 19.06
CA THR A 219 15.47 -17.20 18.49
C THR A 219 14.82 -16.14 19.37
#